data_AF-A0A6L7IDM5-F1
#
_entry.id   AF-A0A6L7IDM5-F1
#
_cell.length_a   1.000
_cell.length_b   1.000
_cell.length_c   1.000
_cell.angle_alpha   90.00
_cell.angle_beta   90.00
_cell.angle_gamma   90.00
#
_symmetry.space_group_name_H-M   'P 1'
#
loop_
_entity.id
_entity.type
_entity.pdbx_description
1 polymer ?
#
loop_
_entity_poly.entity_id
_entity_poly.type
_entity_poly.pdbx_seq_one_letter_code
_entity_poly.pdbx_strand_id
1 'polypeptide(L)'
;MIQLFNVIEIDPFGFSKEGYEIPELSCSSNPEDHYERWQKAIKTLNLDLNPIEKGSYFVDIEHIDDKNLKIILKVIFEDVEIEGTDFLASFNGGLILMENNEILIEPTCCCDLENLKNWEYVFENDSSEWSQLWIGHPWIFYKKENGKIQFSDYTENLLSELESIQSVCEVDELALQIEINKMKERQVHFNNRVIKLLTEI
;
A
#
# COMPACT_ATOMS: atom_id res chain seq x y z
N MET A 1 8.65 -17.87 -3.07
CA MET A 1 7.26 -17.79 -3.60
C MET A 1 6.79 -16.39 -3.30
N ILE A 2 6.38 -15.66 -4.32
CA ILE A 2 5.95 -14.27 -4.16
C ILE A 2 4.48 -14.19 -3.75
N GLN A 3 4.12 -13.10 -3.08
CA GLN A 3 2.75 -12.76 -2.71
C GLN A 3 2.55 -11.25 -2.86
N LEU A 4 1.37 -10.85 -3.34
CA LEU A 4 0.94 -9.45 -3.27
C LEU A 4 -0.19 -9.27 -2.26
N PHE A 5 -0.17 -8.12 -1.60
CA PHE A 5 -1.20 -7.71 -0.66
C PHE A 5 -1.71 -6.33 -1.04
N ASN A 6 -3.03 -6.17 -1.10
CA ASN A 6 -3.64 -4.85 -1.08
C ASN A 6 -3.65 -4.39 0.37
N VAL A 7 -2.98 -3.28 0.64
CA VAL A 7 -2.89 -2.74 1.99
C VAL A 7 -3.44 -1.33 2.06
N ILE A 8 -4.04 -1.00 3.19
CA ILE A 8 -4.34 0.38 3.55
C ILE A 8 -3.45 0.81 4.71
N GLU A 9 -3.06 2.07 4.70
CA GLU A 9 -2.30 2.68 5.78
C GLU A 9 -3.26 3.15 6.88
N ILE A 10 -3.06 2.64 8.09
CA ILE A 10 -3.72 3.13 9.29
C ILE A 10 -2.73 4.02 10.03
N ASP A 11 -2.51 5.21 9.48
CA ASP A 11 -1.57 6.19 10.04
C ASP A 11 -2.07 6.69 11.41
N PRO A 12 -1.26 6.56 12.48
CA PRO A 12 -1.61 7.08 13.80
C PRO A 12 -2.00 8.56 13.84
N PHE A 13 -1.53 9.40 12.91
CA PHE A 13 -1.89 10.82 12.88
C PHE A 13 -3.29 11.06 12.33
N GLY A 14 -3.72 10.30 11.32
CA GLY A 14 -5.08 10.37 10.76
C GLY A 14 -6.12 9.59 11.58
N PHE A 15 -5.71 8.50 12.23
CA PHE A 15 -6.60 7.58 12.94
C PHE A 15 -6.57 7.78 14.47
N SER A 16 -6.47 9.04 14.90
CA SER A 16 -6.47 9.41 16.32
C SER A 16 -7.46 10.51 16.65
N LYS A 17 -8.16 10.32 17.77
CA LYS A 17 -8.98 11.38 18.40
C LYS A 17 -8.19 12.29 19.33
N GLU A 18 -6.96 11.90 19.65
CA GLU A 18 -6.02 12.71 20.44
C GLU A 18 -5.10 13.47 19.47
N GLY A 19 -4.88 14.76 19.72
CA GLY A 19 -3.82 15.49 19.05
C GLY A 19 -2.47 14.89 19.46
N TYR A 20 -1.82 14.18 18.54
CA TYR A 20 -0.46 13.72 18.77
C TYR A 20 0.53 14.85 18.47
N GLU A 21 1.50 15.05 19.36
CA GLU A 21 2.72 15.75 18.95
C GLU A 21 3.34 14.93 17.83
N ILE A 22 3.49 15.55 16.66
CA ILE A 22 4.26 14.96 15.56
C ILE A 22 5.65 14.71 16.14
N PRO A 23 6.11 13.45 16.23
CA PRO A 23 7.44 13.15 16.68
C PRO A 23 8.41 13.96 15.83
N GLU A 24 9.40 14.62 16.43
CA GLU A 24 10.47 15.22 15.65
C GLU A 24 11.01 14.15 14.69
N LEU A 25 11.41 14.52 13.45
CA LEU A 25 11.95 13.59 12.45
C LEU A 25 13.12 12.70 12.99
N SER A 26 13.67 13.04 14.15
CA SER A 26 14.68 12.33 14.93
C SER A 26 14.12 11.20 15.84
N CYS A 27 12.80 11.04 15.95
CA CYS A 27 12.16 10.04 16.80
C CYS A 27 12.26 8.65 16.17
N SER A 28 13.40 8.02 16.47
CA SER A 28 13.65 6.58 16.51
C SER A 28 13.11 5.77 15.34
N SER A 29 14.02 5.37 14.43
CA SER A 29 13.84 4.29 13.45
C SER A 29 13.64 2.90 14.11
N ASN A 30 13.04 2.84 15.30
CA ASN A 30 12.84 1.64 16.08
C ASN A 30 11.43 1.09 15.82
N PRO A 31 11.29 -0.09 15.19
CA PRO A 31 9.99 -0.69 14.90
C PRO A 31 9.08 -0.87 16.13
N GLU A 32 9.65 -1.02 17.33
CA GLU A 32 8.87 -1.14 18.56
C GLU A 32 8.12 0.14 18.90
N ASP A 33 8.80 1.29 18.84
CA ASP A 33 8.22 2.60 19.17
C ASP A 33 7.10 2.96 18.18
N HIS A 34 7.30 2.62 16.89
CA HIS A 34 6.27 2.74 15.86
C HIS A 34 5.06 1.86 16.17
N TYR A 35 5.30 0.61 16.53
CA TYR A 35 4.22 -0.33 16.85
C TYR A 35 3.42 0.09 18.10
N GLU A 36 4.08 0.55 19.16
CA GLU A 36 3.42 1.06 20.36
C GLU A 36 2.55 2.28 20.05
N ARG A 37 3.07 3.23 19.25
CA ARG A 37 2.30 4.40 18.78
C ARG A 37 1.07 3.98 17.99
N TRP A 38 1.25 3.06 17.05
CA TRP A 38 0.15 2.54 16.23
C TRP A 38 -0.91 1.85 17.07
N GLN A 39 -0.51 0.94 17.97
CA GLN A 39 -1.42 0.29 18.90
C GLN A 39 -2.20 1.29 19.75
N LYS A 40 -1.56 2.37 20.22
CA LYS A 40 -2.25 3.42 20.98
C LYS A 40 -3.31 4.10 20.12
N ALA A 41 -2.97 4.50 18.90
CA ALA A 41 -3.89 5.19 18.00
C ALA A 41 -5.13 4.34 17.66
N ILE A 42 -4.94 3.11 17.20
CA ILE A 42 -6.07 2.24 16.80
C ILE A 42 -6.99 1.91 17.99
N LYS A 43 -6.44 1.81 19.21
CA LYS A 43 -7.22 1.60 20.44
C LYS A 43 -8.16 2.77 20.75
N THR A 44 -7.77 4.02 20.42
CA THR A 44 -8.67 5.18 20.64
C THR A 44 -9.95 5.10 19.80
N LEU A 45 -9.89 4.39 18.68
CA LEU A 45 -11.02 4.15 17.78
C LEU A 45 -11.70 2.80 18.03
N ASN A 46 -11.22 2.00 18.98
CA ASN A 46 -11.63 0.61 19.21
C ASN A 46 -11.47 -0.30 17.98
N LEU A 47 -10.43 -0.04 17.18
CA LEU A 47 -10.02 -0.90 16.08
C LEU A 47 -9.24 -2.11 16.62
N ASP A 48 -9.53 -3.29 16.06
CA ASP A 48 -8.84 -4.55 16.34
C ASP A 48 -8.21 -5.05 15.04
N LEU A 49 -7.00 -4.55 14.77
CA LEU A 49 -6.26 -4.79 13.53
C LEU A 49 -4.85 -5.28 13.86
N ASN A 50 -4.22 -5.94 12.89
CA ASN A 50 -2.80 -6.29 12.94
C ASN A 50 -2.11 -5.73 11.69
N PRO A 51 -0.93 -5.12 11.83
CA PRO A 51 -0.19 -4.67 10.67
C PRO A 51 0.43 -5.88 9.96
N ILE A 52 0.76 -5.71 8.68
CA ILE A 52 1.44 -6.73 7.86
C ILE A 52 2.77 -7.16 8.48
N GLU A 53 3.47 -6.20 9.10
CA GLU A 53 4.72 -6.38 9.83
C GLU A 53 4.74 -5.46 11.06
N LYS A 54 5.40 -5.90 12.12
CA LYS A 54 5.55 -5.10 13.34
C LYS A 54 6.36 -3.82 13.04
N GLY A 55 5.78 -2.67 13.37
CA GLY A 55 6.37 -1.35 13.11
C GLY A 55 5.91 -0.72 11.80
N SER A 56 5.23 -1.47 10.94
CA SER A 56 4.49 -0.93 9.80
C SER A 56 3.11 -0.43 10.22
N TYR A 57 2.54 0.48 9.43
CA TYR A 57 1.15 0.96 9.57
C TYR A 57 0.21 0.34 8.53
N PHE A 58 0.72 -0.54 7.66
CA PHE A 58 -0.05 -1.18 6.61
C PHE A 58 -0.84 -2.38 7.13
N VAL A 59 -2.13 -2.43 6.78
CA VAL A 59 -3.04 -3.53 7.10
C VAL A 59 -3.58 -4.12 5.80
N ASP A 60 -3.52 -5.44 5.66
CA ASP A 60 -4.13 -6.17 4.54
C ASP A 60 -5.66 -6.03 4.58
N ILE A 61 -6.25 -5.54 3.49
CA ILE A 61 -7.69 -5.32 3.38
C ILE A 61 -8.53 -6.59 3.59
N GLU A 62 -7.95 -7.77 3.31
CA GLU A 62 -8.63 -9.05 3.48
C GLU A 62 -8.79 -9.44 4.96
N HIS A 63 -7.97 -8.87 5.84
CA HIS A 63 -8.04 -9.11 7.29
C HIS A 63 -8.88 -8.07 8.03
N ILE A 64 -9.46 -7.10 7.33
CA ILE A 64 -10.35 -6.08 7.92
C ILE A 64 -11.78 -6.59 7.90
N ASP A 65 -12.34 -6.84 9.07
CA ASP A 65 -13.76 -7.20 9.22
C ASP A 65 -14.70 -6.00 9.02
N ASP A 66 -16.00 -6.24 8.85
CA ASP A 66 -16.98 -5.18 8.59
C ASP A 66 -17.12 -4.20 9.77
N LYS A 67 -16.83 -4.64 11.00
CA LYS A 67 -16.90 -3.78 12.19
C LYS A 67 -15.78 -2.74 12.15
N ASN A 68 -14.55 -3.19 11.94
CA ASN A 68 -13.38 -2.33 11.80
C ASN A 68 -13.49 -1.45 10.56
N LEU A 69 -13.95 -2.01 9.42
CA LEU A 69 -14.13 -1.25 8.20
C LEU A 69 -15.12 -0.10 8.37
N LYS A 70 -16.26 -0.30 9.06
CA LYS A 70 -17.18 0.81 9.38
C LYS A 70 -16.53 1.92 10.20
N ILE A 71 -15.65 1.59 11.13
CA ILE A 71 -14.91 2.59 11.92
C ILE A 71 -13.95 3.35 11.01
N ILE A 72 -13.21 2.64 10.15
CA ILE A 72 -12.28 3.24 9.18
C ILE A 72 -13.02 4.19 8.24
N LEU A 73 -14.15 3.77 7.68
CA LEU A 73 -14.97 4.59 6.77
C LEU A 73 -15.46 5.87 7.44
N LYS A 74 -15.86 5.81 8.71
CA LYS A 74 -16.26 7.01 9.45
C LYS A 74 -15.14 8.03 9.62
N VAL A 75 -13.89 7.57 9.72
CA VAL A 75 -12.73 8.47 9.79
C VAL A 75 -12.42 9.06 8.41
N ILE A 76 -12.38 8.22 7.37
CA ILE A 76 -12.04 8.64 6.00
C ILE A 76 -13.08 9.63 5.46
N PHE A 77 -14.35 9.43 5.76
CA PHE A 77 -15.46 10.21 5.23
C PHE A 77 -16.12 11.15 6.26
N GLU A 78 -15.46 11.48 7.38
CA GLU A 78 -16.05 12.29 8.48
C GLU A 78 -16.60 13.64 8.00
N ASP A 79 -15.97 14.23 6.97
CA ASP A 79 -16.33 15.53 6.40
C ASP A 79 -16.30 15.53 4.84
N VAL A 80 -16.52 14.36 4.22
CA VAL A 80 -16.44 14.20 2.76
C VAL A 80 -17.82 13.86 2.21
N GLU A 81 -18.23 14.55 1.14
CA GLU A 81 -19.44 14.17 0.40
C GLU A 81 -19.21 12.83 -0.29
N ILE A 82 -20.00 11.82 0.11
CA ILE A 82 -19.93 10.48 -0.45
C ILE A 82 -20.75 10.46 -1.74
N GLU A 83 -20.07 10.54 -2.88
CA GLU A 83 -20.66 10.35 -4.20
C GLU A 83 -19.86 9.31 -5.01
N GLY A 84 -20.56 8.56 -5.86
CA GLY A 84 -19.94 7.60 -6.78
C GLY A 84 -19.97 6.15 -6.33
N THR A 85 -19.21 5.32 -7.03
CA THR A 85 -19.19 3.85 -6.87
C THR A 85 -17.78 3.27 -6.86
N ASP A 86 -16.76 4.13 -6.79
CA ASP A 86 -15.37 3.73 -6.70
C ASP A 86 -14.72 4.57 -5.60
N PHE A 87 -14.29 3.89 -4.54
CA PHE A 87 -13.72 4.51 -3.35
C PHE A 87 -12.28 4.10 -3.13
N LEU A 88 -11.65 3.37 -4.05
CA LEU A 88 -10.30 2.83 -3.88
C LEU A 88 -9.26 3.94 -3.63
N ALA A 89 -9.36 5.07 -4.36
CA ALA A 89 -8.48 6.23 -4.16
C ALA A 89 -8.67 6.95 -2.81
N SER A 90 -9.73 6.63 -2.05
CA SER A 90 -9.93 7.21 -0.71
C SER A 90 -9.09 6.55 0.38
N PHE A 91 -8.42 5.44 0.06
CA PHE A 91 -7.60 4.68 1.00
C PHE A 91 -6.13 4.82 0.68
N ASN A 92 -5.41 5.62 1.48
CA ASN A 92 -3.95 5.64 1.47
C ASN A 92 -3.42 4.22 1.65
N GLY A 93 -2.37 3.84 0.91
CA GLY A 93 -1.83 2.49 0.90
C GLY A 93 -1.34 2.09 -0.49
N GLY A 94 -1.61 0.84 -0.88
CA GLY A 94 -1.21 0.34 -2.19
C GLY A 94 -0.93 -1.16 -2.18
N LEU A 95 0.13 -1.58 -2.87
CA LEU A 95 0.53 -2.99 -2.96
C LEU A 95 1.85 -3.24 -2.22
N ILE A 96 1.87 -4.28 -1.40
CA ILE A 96 3.10 -4.85 -0.85
C ILE A 96 3.43 -6.11 -1.61
N LEU A 97 4.66 -6.18 -2.14
CA LEU A 97 5.27 -7.38 -2.71
C LEU A 97 6.14 -8.05 -1.65
N MET A 98 5.84 -9.31 -1.35
CA MET A 98 6.65 -10.14 -0.48
C MET A 98 7.19 -11.35 -1.21
N GLU A 99 8.37 -11.81 -0.80
CA GLU A 99 8.88 -13.13 -1.14
C GLU A 99 9.38 -13.85 0.11
N ASN A 100 8.95 -15.08 0.33
CA ASN A 100 9.40 -15.91 1.46
C ASN A 100 9.26 -15.21 2.83
N ASN A 101 8.17 -14.45 3.01
CA ASN A 101 7.87 -13.62 4.19
C ASN A 101 8.78 -12.39 4.40
N GLU A 102 9.59 -12.02 3.42
CA GLU A 102 10.33 -10.76 3.41
C GLU A 102 9.65 -9.75 2.50
N ILE A 103 9.49 -8.51 2.97
CA ILE A 103 8.97 -7.42 2.15
C ILE A 103 10.05 -7.01 1.15
N LEU A 104 9.72 -7.08 -0.14
CA LEU A 104 10.59 -6.62 -1.22
C LEU A 104 10.26 -5.18 -1.62
N ILE A 105 8.96 -4.86 -1.73
CA ILE A 105 8.46 -3.55 -2.13
C ILE A 105 7.24 -3.23 -1.26
N GLU A 106 7.19 -2.00 -0.75
CA GLU A 106 6.06 -1.43 -0.03
C GLU A 106 5.62 -0.12 -0.70
N PRO A 107 4.34 0.25 -0.62
CA PRO A 107 3.90 1.55 -1.09
C PRO A 107 4.49 2.65 -0.21
N THR A 108 4.72 3.81 -0.82
CA THR A 108 5.29 4.99 -0.17
C THR A 108 4.25 6.12 -0.10
N CYS A 109 4.65 7.36 0.22
CA CYS A 109 3.65 8.42 0.44
C CYS A 109 2.90 8.78 -0.85
N CYS A 110 1.67 9.28 -0.69
CA CYS A 110 0.79 9.68 -1.79
C CYS A 110 0.48 8.52 -2.76
N CYS A 111 0.37 7.32 -2.20
CA CYS A 111 -0.10 6.13 -2.89
C CYS A 111 -1.43 5.68 -2.27
N ASP A 112 -2.28 5.07 -3.10
CA ASP A 112 -3.60 4.59 -2.73
C ASP A 112 -3.88 3.23 -3.39
N LEU A 113 -5.04 2.63 -3.12
CA LEU A 113 -5.40 1.34 -3.69
C LEU A 113 -5.58 1.36 -5.21
N GLU A 114 -5.96 2.48 -5.84
CA GLU A 114 -6.06 2.54 -7.32
C GLU A 114 -4.70 2.42 -8.01
N ASN A 115 -3.59 2.55 -7.26
CA ASN A 115 -2.25 2.40 -7.79
C ASN A 115 -1.97 1.02 -8.40
N LEU A 116 -2.84 0.02 -8.20
CA LEU A 116 -2.80 -1.25 -8.94
C LEU A 116 -2.69 -1.04 -10.46
N LYS A 117 -3.28 0.04 -11.00
CA LYS A 117 -3.17 0.42 -12.42
C LYS A 117 -1.72 0.58 -12.88
N ASN A 118 -0.85 1.15 -12.04
CA ASN A 118 0.57 1.31 -12.37
C ASN A 118 1.30 -0.05 -12.39
N TRP A 119 0.91 -0.99 -11.54
CA TRP A 119 1.42 -2.35 -11.55
C TRP A 119 0.94 -3.15 -12.76
N GLU A 120 -0.30 -2.95 -13.21
CA GLU A 120 -0.81 -3.56 -14.44
C GLU A 120 -0.03 -3.10 -15.67
N TYR A 121 0.35 -1.82 -15.70
CA TYR A 121 1.09 -1.23 -16.81
C TYR A 121 2.47 -1.88 -17.04
N VAL A 122 3.06 -2.53 -16.02
CA VAL A 122 4.30 -3.31 -16.15
C VAL A 122 4.19 -4.37 -17.27
N PHE A 123 3.01 -4.99 -17.41
CA PHE A 123 2.78 -6.01 -18.43
C PHE A 123 2.32 -5.43 -19.77
N GLU A 124 1.79 -4.21 -19.79
CA GLU A 124 1.39 -3.51 -21.01
C GLU A 124 2.58 -2.83 -21.71
N ASN A 125 3.61 -2.48 -20.94
CA ASN A 125 4.81 -1.85 -21.45
C ASN A 125 5.79 -2.88 -22.02
N ASP A 126 5.91 -3.00 -23.34
CA ASP A 126 6.82 -3.93 -24.01
C ASP A 126 8.31 -3.52 -23.99
N SER A 127 8.67 -2.43 -23.31
CA SER A 127 10.06 -1.98 -23.21
C SER A 127 10.94 -2.98 -22.45
N SER A 128 12.14 -3.24 -22.99
CA SER A 128 13.21 -3.95 -22.30
C SER A 128 14.12 -3.01 -21.48
N GLU A 129 13.86 -1.70 -21.52
CA GLU A 129 14.60 -0.69 -20.78
C GLU A 129 13.94 -0.40 -19.42
N TRP A 130 14.73 0.17 -18.50
CA TRP A 130 14.22 0.64 -17.22
C TRP A 130 13.06 1.62 -17.42
N SER A 131 11.95 1.35 -16.74
CA SER A 131 10.73 2.13 -16.79
C SER A 131 10.28 2.45 -15.37
N GLN A 132 9.69 3.63 -15.16
CA GLN A 132 9.22 4.02 -13.83
C GLN A 132 7.97 3.23 -13.45
N LEU A 133 7.92 2.75 -12.21
CA LEU A 133 6.72 2.24 -11.56
C LEU A 133 6.38 3.15 -10.38
N TRP A 134 5.26 3.87 -10.49
CA TRP A 134 4.76 4.70 -9.41
C TRP A 134 4.19 3.82 -8.30
N ILE A 135 4.69 4.03 -7.08
CA ILE A 135 4.20 3.38 -5.86
C ILE A 135 4.02 4.40 -4.72
N GLY A 136 3.92 5.68 -5.09
CA GLY A 136 4.13 6.82 -4.20
C GLY A 136 5.52 7.43 -4.37
N HIS A 137 5.84 8.42 -3.53
CA HIS A 137 7.18 8.97 -3.40
C HIS A 137 7.88 8.47 -2.12
N PRO A 138 9.13 7.96 -2.19
CA PRO A 138 9.90 7.70 -3.40
C PRO A 138 9.31 6.58 -4.27
N TRP A 139 9.58 6.60 -5.58
CA TRP A 139 9.15 5.58 -6.54
C TRP A 139 10.29 4.59 -6.85
N ILE A 140 10.00 3.60 -7.69
CA ILE A 140 10.99 2.61 -8.17
C ILE A 140 11.01 2.54 -9.70
N PHE A 141 12.05 1.92 -10.24
CA PHE A 141 12.12 1.51 -11.64
C PHE A 141 11.97 0.00 -11.76
N TYR A 142 11.44 -0.45 -12.89
CA TYR A 142 11.39 -1.86 -13.25
C TYR A 142 11.97 -2.11 -14.64
N LYS A 143 12.43 -3.34 -14.87
CA LYS A 143 12.90 -3.80 -16.18
C LYS A 143 12.48 -5.25 -16.41
N LYS A 144 12.06 -5.56 -17.63
CA LYS A 144 11.73 -6.94 -18.03
C LYS A 144 12.93 -7.59 -18.70
N GLU A 145 13.39 -8.71 -18.14
CA GLU A 145 14.55 -9.42 -18.67
C GLU A 145 14.43 -10.92 -18.41
N ASN A 146 14.51 -11.73 -19.48
CA ASN A 146 14.52 -13.20 -19.41
C ASN A 146 13.34 -13.82 -18.64
N GLY A 147 12.13 -13.28 -18.80
CA GLY A 147 10.91 -13.77 -18.12
C GLY A 147 10.82 -13.39 -16.64
N LYS A 148 11.64 -12.41 -16.21
CA LYS A 148 11.62 -11.84 -14.87
C LYS A 148 11.36 -10.34 -14.93
N ILE A 149 10.80 -9.82 -13.84
CA ILE A 149 10.71 -8.40 -13.56
C ILE A 149 11.77 -8.07 -12.51
N GLN A 150 12.71 -7.20 -12.87
CA GLN A 150 13.72 -6.65 -11.99
C GLN A 150 13.25 -5.30 -11.47
N PHE A 151 13.51 -5.00 -10.20
CA PHE A 151 13.15 -3.74 -9.57
C PHE A 151 14.40 -3.04 -9.02
N SER A 152 14.43 -1.71 -9.12
CA SER A 152 15.46 -0.88 -8.52
C SER A 152 15.16 -0.60 -7.04
N ASP A 153 16.14 0.01 -6.36
CA ASP A 153 15.89 0.66 -5.08
C ASP A 153 14.95 1.87 -5.25
N TYR A 154 14.42 2.35 -4.14
CA TYR A 154 13.61 3.56 -4.06
C TYR A 154 14.43 4.80 -4.41
N THR A 155 13.82 5.72 -5.15
CA THR A 155 14.48 6.94 -5.61
C THR A 155 13.48 8.07 -5.85
N GLU A 156 13.97 9.31 -5.71
CA GLU A 156 13.28 10.53 -6.13
C GLU A 156 13.88 11.12 -7.43
N ASN A 157 14.95 10.51 -7.94
CA ASN A 157 15.60 10.94 -9.18
C ASN A 157 14.83 10.44 -10.40
N LEU A 158 14.76 11.28 -11.43
CA LEU A 158 14.24 10.92 -12.74
C LEU A 158 15.20 9.96 -13.44
N LEU A 159 14.67 9.18 -14.40
CA LEU A 159 15.49 8.24 -15.19
C LEU A 159 16.69 8.92 -15.88
N SER A 160 16.53 10.17 -16.32
CA SER A 160 17.58 10.96 -16.96
C SER A 160 18.69 11.44 -16.02
N GLU A 161 18.46 11.37 -14.72
CA GLU A 161 19.38 11.85 -13.68
C GLU A 161 20.24 10.72 -13.10
N LEU A 162 19.94 9.46 -13.46
CA LEU A 162 20.62 8.28 -12.95
C LEU A 162 21.75 7.86 -13.90
N GLU A 163 22.97 7.78 -13.38
CA GLU A 163 24.13 7.28 -14.14
C GLU A 163 24.02 5.78 -14.45
N SER A 164 23.46 5.02 -13.51
CA SER A 164 23.15 3.59 -13.69
C SER A 164 22.05 3.17 -12.72
N ILE A 165 21.23 2.21 -13.13
CA ILE A 165 20.20 1.60 -12.29
C ILE A 165 20.60 0.15 -12.02
N GLN A 166 20.60 -0.22 -10.74
CA GLN A 166 20.86 -1.59 -10.29
C GLN A 166 19.56 -2.26 -9.88
N SER A 167 19.45 -3.55 -10.16
CA SER A 167 18.38 -4.38 -9.61
C SER A 167 18.67 -4.71 -8.15
N VAL A 168 17.72 -4.49 -7.26
CA VAL A 168 17.79 -4.89 -5.84
C VAL A 168 17.01 -6.17 -5.58
N CYS A 169 15.96 -6.44 -6.35
CA CYS A 169 15.19 -7.67 -6.30
C CYS A 169 14.63 -8.03 -7.68
N GLU A 170 14.30 -9.30 -7.86
CA GLU A 170 13.70 -9.80 -9.10
C GLU A 170 12.67 -10.89 -8.81
N VAL A 171 11.63 -10.94 -9.63
CA VAL A 171 10.55 -11.92 -9.51
C VAL A 171 10.19 -12.51 -10.86
N ASP A 172 9.60 -13.71 -10.85
CA ASP A 172 9.06 -14.33 -12.06
C ASP A 172 7.87 -13.51 -12.61
N GLU A 173 7.90 -13.19 -13.90
CA GLU A 173 6.90 -12.34 -14.55
C GLU A 173 5.50 -12.97 -14.52
N LEU A 174 5.40 -14.27 -14.79
CA LEU A 174 4.12 -14.97 -14.78
C LEU A 174 3.55 -15.07 -13.37
N ALA A 175 4.40 -15.34 -12.37
CA ALA A 175 3.99 -15.35 -10.97
C ALA A 175 3.45 -13.98 -10.54
N LEU A 176 4.13 -12.90 -10.92
CA LEU A 176 3.70 -11.53 -10.56
C LEU A 176 2.37 -11.20 -11.22
N GLN A 177 2.19 -11.58 -12.49
CA GLN A 177 0.93 -11.36 -13.21
C GLN A 177 -0.24 -12.10 -12.56
N ILE A 178 -0.02 -13.34 -12.09
CA ILE A 178 -1.02 -14.11 -11.36
C ILE A 178 -1.42 -13.39 -10.07
N GLU A 179 -0.45 -12.92 -9.28
CA GLU A 179 -0.73 -12.19 -8.04
C GLU A 179 -1.46 -10.87 -8.30
N ILE A 180 -1.09 -10.12 -9.34
CA ILE A 180 -1.76 -8.87 -9.72
C ILE A 180 -3.23 -9.12 -10.08
N ASN A 181 -3.54 -10.20 -10.81
CA ASN A 181 -4.93 -10.54 -11.12
C ASN A 181 -5.74 -10.87 -9.87
N LYS A 182 -5.14 -11.53 -8.87
CA LYS A 182 -5.80 -11.75 -7.55
C LYS A 182 -6.07 -10.41 -6.86
N MET A 183 -5.15 -9.45 -6.94
CA MET A 183 -5.35 -8.14 -6.32
C MET A 183 -6.52 -7.39 -6.93
N LYS A 184 -6.73 -7.48 -8.26
CA LYS A 184 -7.89 -6.88 -8.93
C LYS A 184 -9.20 -7.43 -8.37
N GLU A 185 -9.32 -8.75 -8.27
CA GLU A 185 -10.53 -9.40 -7.74
C GLU A 185 -10.81 -8.97 -6.30
N ARG A 186 -9.76 -8.89 -5.47
CA ARG A 186 -9.87 -8.41 -4.08
C ARG A 186 -10.29 -6.95 -3.99
N GLN A 187 -9.74 -6.07 -4.82
CA GLN A 187 -10.14 -4.65 -4.85
C GLN A 187 -11.61 -4.48 -5.24
N VAL A 188 -12.09 -5.23 -6.23
CA VAL A 188 -13.52 -5.22 -6.61
C VAL A 188 -14.39 -5.66 -5.43
N HIS A 189 -14.02 -6.76 -4.75
CA HIS A 189 -14.75 -7.23 -3.58
C HIS A 189 -14.73 -6.21 -2.42
N PHE A 190 -13.58 -5.64 -2.13
CA PHE A 190 -13.41 -4.62 -1.09
C PHE A 190 -14.22 -3.35 -1.39
N ASN A 191 -14.15 -2.82 -2.61
CA ASN A 191 -14.92 -1.65 -3.01
C ASN A 191 -16.45 -1.91 -2.89
N ASN A 192 -16.92 -3.09 -3.28
CA ASN A 192 -18.32 -3.48 -3.09
C ASN A 192 -18.71 -3.54 -1.59
N ARG A 193 -17.82 -4.04 -0.74
CA ARG A 193 -18.03 -4.01 0.72
C ARG A 193 -18.10 -2.57 1.23
N VAL A 194 -17.22 -1.69 0.77
CA VAL A 194 -17.23 -0.26 1.12
C VAL A 194 -18.56 0.38 0.72
N ILE A 195 -18.99 0.26 -0.54
CA ILE A 195 -20.27 0.79 -1.03
C ILE A 195 -21.41 0.35 -0.12
N LYS A 196 -21.49 -0.95 0.18
CA LYS A 196 -22.54 -1.51 1.05
C LYS A 196 -22.50 -0.88 2.43
N LEU A 197 -21.34 -0.84 3.08
CA LEU A 197 -21.22 -0.37 4.46
C LEU A 197 -21.43 1.13 4.60
N LEU A 198 -21.12 1.92 3.56
CA LEU A 198 -21.41 3.35 3.52
C LEU A 198 -22.93 3.64 3.58
N THR A 199 -23.78 2.72 3.12
CA THR A 199 -25.25 2.84 3.29
C THR A 199 -25.76 2.51 4.69
N GLU A 200 -24.90 1.95 5.54
CA GLU A 200 -25.24 1.48 6.89
C GLU A 200 -24.67 2.37 8.02
N ILE A 201 -23.86 3.39 7.68
CA ILE A 201 -23.25 4.32 8.64
C ILE A 201 -23.90 5.70 8.58
#